data_AF-A0A1X0SDB3-F1
#
_entry.id   AF-A0A1X0SDB3-F1
#
_cell.length_a   1.000
_cell.length_b   1.000
_cell.length_c   1.000
_cell.angle_alpha   90.00
_cell.angle_beta   90.00
_cell.angle_gamma   90.00
#
_symmetry.space_group_name_H-M   'P 1'
#
loop_
_entity.id
_entity.type
_entity.pdbx_description
1 polymer ?
#
loop_
_entity_poly.entity_id
_entity_poly.type
_entity_poly.pdbx_seq_one_letter_code
_entity_poly.pdbx_strand_id
1 'polypeptide(L)'
;MNLDCNLLILDYLVHHCYGKTAKAFIENIKALDQFAYLPSQTKHCKLNEYSIIYLINASIKDSIEQGEIHRALKVIEDHFPALLEHDELQHISFRLRCQHFIEIIRSGSEMEAILYAQKYLKPVRHEFKEQVREVTSLIAYSDPFQSQSKHLMSQQRRDRLAHEVNCAILDLHCLSDESTIEKVQRQYAVVTDELERIDIKEKKSA
;
A
#
# COMPACT_ATOMS: atom_id res chain seq x y z
N MET A 1 -15.16 -12.45 21.86
CA MET A 1 -15.20 -12.71 20.40
C MET A 1 -14.04 -13.64 20.10
N ASN A 2 -14.24 -14.71 19.31
CA ASN A 2 -13.22 -15.76 19.11
C ASN A 2 -11.94 -15.12 18.53
N LEU A 3 -10.78 -15.41 19.13
CA LEU A 3 -9.47 -14.85 18.77
C LEU A 3 -9.21 -14.97 17.25
N ASP A 4 -9.65 -16.07 16.66
CA ASP A 4 -9.51 -16.34 15.22
C ASP A 4 -10.24 -15.32 14.33
N CYS A 5 -11.42 -14.83 14.74
CA CYS A 5 -12.15 -13.79 14.00
C CYS A 5 -11.45 -12.44 14.04
N ASN A 6 -10.89 -12.08 15.21
CA ASN A 6 -10.13 -10.84 15.36
C ASN A 6 -8.88 -10.85 14.48
N LEU A 7 -8.22 -12.00 14.33
CA LEU A 7 -7.06 -12.16 13.47
C LEU A 7 -7.40 -12.02 11.98
N LEU A 8 -8.55 -12.53 11.53
CA LEU A 8 -9.04 -12.36 10.16
C LEU A 8 -9.37 -10.90 9.83
N ILE A 9 -10.02 -10.19 10.78
CA ILE A 9 -10.31 -8.76 10.61
C ILE A 9 -9.01 -7.96 10.59
N LEU A 10 -8.07 -8.29 11.48
CA LEU A 10 -6.78 -7.59 11.50
C LEU A 10 -6.01 -7.81 10.21
N ASP A 11 -5.91 -9.05 9.72
CA ASP A 11 -5.30 -9.39 8.43
C ASP A 11 -5.90 -8.54 7.30
N TYR A 12 -7.24 -8.42 7.22
CA TYR A 12 -7.91 -7.56 6.24
C TYR A 12 -7.54 -6.09 6.37
N LEU A 13 -7.68 -5.52 7.56
CA LEU A 13 -7.42 -4.10 7.80
C LEU A 13 -5.97 -3.72 7.45
N VAL A 14 -5.07 -4.64 7.75
CA VAL A 14 -3.64 -4.46 7.62
C VAL A 14 -3.19 -4.71 6.17
N HIS A 15 -3.78 -5.70 5.49
CA HIS A 15 -3.63 -5.97 4.05
C HIS A 15 -4.04 -4.78 3.17
N HIS A 16 -5.20 -4.19 3.45
CA HIS A 16 -5.70 -3.01 2.72
C HIS A 16 -5.12 -1.68 3.22
N CYS A 17 -4.11 -1.74 4.10
CA CYS A 17 -3.44 -0.57 4.68
C CYS A 17 -4.39 0.42 5.37
N TYR A 18 -5.46 -0.07 5.99
CA TYR A 18 -6.29 0.67 6.93
C TYR A 18 -5.58 0.80 8.29
N GLY A 19 -4.35 1.31 8.30
CA GLY A 19 -3.44 1.28 9.45
C GLY A 19 -3.99 1.96 10.70
N LYS A 20 -4.68 3.10 10.54
CA LYS A 20 -5.35 3.80 11.66
C LYS A 20 -6.45 2.94 12.28
N THR A 21 -7.27 2.33 11.45
CA THR A 21 -8.35 1.43 11.86
C THR A 21 -7.78 0.17 12.51
N ALA A 22 -6.74 -0.44 11.92
CA ALA A 22 -6.03 -1.58 12.47
C ALA A 22 -5.45 -1.27 13.85
N LYS A 23 -4.82 -0.10 14.03
CA LYS A 23 -4.28 0.34 15.32
C LYS A 23 -5.38 0.50 16.37
N ALA A 24 -6.46 1.21 16.04
CA ALA A 24 -7.60 1.38 16.93
C ALA A 24 -8.26 0.02 17.28
N PHE A 25 -8.31 -0.90 16.31
CA PHE A 25 -8.83 -2.25 16.49
C PHE A 25 -7.95 -3.08 17.44
N ILE A 26 -6.63 -3.04 17.29
CA ILE A 26 -5.68 -3.69 18.22
C ILE A 26 -5.81 -3.12 19.63
N GLU A 27 -5.91 -1.80 19.79
CA GLU A 27 -6.09 -1.14 21.09
C GLU A 27 -7.40 -1.60 21.77
N ASN A 28 -8.47 -1.73 20.99
CA ASN A 28 -9.75 -2.25 21.47
C ASN A 28 -9.65 -3.71 21.93
N ILE A 29 -9.03 -4.60 21.12
CA ILE A 29 -8.80 -6.01 21.51
C ILE A 29 -8.03 -6.10 22.83
N LYS A 30 -6.94 -5.34 22.96
CA LYS A 30 -6.13 -5.32 24.19
C LYS A 30 -6.92 -4.85 25.41
N ALA A 31 -7.77 -3.84 25.24
CA ALA A 31 -8.66 -3.37 26.30
C ALA A 31 -9.66 -4.45 26.70
N LEU A 32 -10.23 -5.21 25.75
CA LEU A 32 -11.16 -6.31 26.03
C LEU A 32 -10.47 -7.48 26.73
N ASP A 33 -9.23 -7.81 26.37
CA ASP A 33 -8.43 -8.86 27.03
C ASP A 33 -8.10 -8.50 28.49
N GLN A 34 -7.91 -7.21 28.81
CA GLN A 34 -7.71 -6.76 30.19
C GLN A 34 -8.92 -6.99 31.11
N PHE A 35 -10.14 -7.13 30.56
CA PHE A 35 -11.36 -7.42 31.32
C PHE A 35 -11.72 -8.92 31.34
N ALA A 36 -11.05 -9.75 30.55
CA ALA A 36 -11.32 -11.18 30.46
C ALA A 36 -10.24 -11.99 31.20
N TYR A 37 -10.51 -12.35 32.46
CA TYR A 37 -9.71 -13.35 33.18
C TYR A 37 -9.83 -14.72 32.49
N LEU A 38 -8.96 -15.04 31.52
CA LEU A 38 -8.80 -16.40 31.00
C LEU A 38 -7.32 -16.76 30.83
N PRO A 39 -6.87 -17.97 31.25
CA PRO A 39 -5.46 -18.33 31.24
C PRO A 39 -4.96 -18.59 29.82
N SER A 40 -3.83 -17.97 29.54
CA SER A 40 -2.99 -18.17 28.37
C SER A 40 -2.68 -19.64 28.13
N GLN A 41 -3.06 -20.15 26.96
CA GLN A 41 -2.42 -21.28 26.30
C GLN A 41 -2.95 -21.35 24.86
N THR A 42 -2.22 -20.81 23.89
CA THR A 42 -1.55 -21.62 22.85
C THR A 42 -0.99 -20.78 21.70
N LYS A 43 0.28 -21.08 21.40
CA LYS A 43 0.95 -21.07 20.09
C LYS A 43 1.18 -19.72 19.41
N HIS A 44 2.42 -19.25 19.59
CA HIS A 44 3.25 -18.50 18.62
C HIS A 44 2.55 -18.18 17.31
N CYS A 45 1.94 -17.00 17.26
CA CYS A 45 1.30 -16.50 16.07
C CYS A 45 2.38 -16.10 15.06
N LYS A 46 2.36 -16.73 13.87
CA LYS A 46 3.05 -16.26 12.65
C LYS A 46 2.71 -14.80 12.28
N LEU A 47 1.73 -14.21 12.95
CA LEU A 47 1.29 -12.82 12.82
C LEU A 47 2.38 -11.79 13.17
N ASN A 48 3.36 -12.08 14.03
CA ASN A 48 4.30 -11.04 14.45
C ASN A 48 5.18 -10.50 13.30
N GLU A 49 5.60 -11.32 12.35
CA GLU A 49 6.48 -10.89 11.26
C GLU A 49 5.69 -10.16 10.16
N TYR A 50 4.56 -10.73 9.74
CA TYR A 50 3.68 -10.10 8.75
C TYR A 50 3.04 -8.80 9.26
N SER A 51 2.64 -8.74 10.54
CA SER A 51 2.06 -7.52 11.12
C SER A 51 3.05 -6.35 11.07
N ILE A 52 4.35 -6.62 11.25
CA ILE A 52 5.38 -5.57 11.15
C ILE A 52 5.48 -5.09 9.71
N ILE A 53 5.61 -5.99 8.72
CA ILE A 53 5.68 -5.65 7.30
C ILE A 53 4.49 -4.78 6.89
N TYR A 54 3.28 -5.17 7.25
CA TYR A 54 2.10 -4.43 6.87
C TYR A 54 1.95 -3.09 7.63
N LEU A 55 2.38 -2.99 8.89
CA LEU A 55 2.40 -1.70 9.60
C LEU A 55 3.39 -0.73 8.97
N ILE A 56 4.56 -1.22 8.54
CA ILE A 56 5.53 -0.44 7.78
C ILE A 56 4.92 -0.01 6.44
N ASN A 57 4.26 -0.94 5.73
CA ASN A 57 3.61 -0.66 4.46
C ASN A 57 2.49 0.40 4.60
N ALA A 58 1.66 0.31 5.64
CA ALA A 58 0.66 1.32 5.96
C ALA A 58 1.28 2.71 6.22
N SER A 59 2.43 2.75 6.91
CA SER A 59 3.18 4.01 7.13
C SER A 59 3.73 4.60 5.83
N ILE A 60 4.22 3.75 4.91
CA ILE A 60 4.66 4.15 3.57
C ILE A 60 3.48 4.74 2.80
N LYS A 61 2.33 4.04 2.77
CA LYS A 61 1.11 4.50 2.10
C LYS A 61 0.66 5.85 2.63
N ASP A 62 0.53 6.00 3.94
CA ASP A 62 0.15 7.26 4.59
C ASP A 62 1.12 8.40 4.23
N SER A 63 2.43 8.12 4.21
CA SER A 63 3.45 9.11 3.83
C SER A 63 3.31 9.53 2.37
N ILE A 64 3.02 8.59 1.46
CA ILE A 64 2.81 8.89 0.04
C ILE A 64 1.55 9.73 -0.15
N GLU A 65 0.43 9.35 0.47
CA GLU A 65 -0.85 10.07 0.36
C GLU A 65 -0.75 11.51 0.88
N GLN A 66 0.04 11.75 1.93
CA GLN A 66 0.29 13.07 2.52
C GLN A 66 1.30 13.92 1.73
N GLY A 67 2.00 13.36 0.74
CA GLY A 67 3.06 14.06 0.02
C GLY A 67 4.42 14.05 0.72
N GLU A 68 4.57 13.28 1.80
CA GLU A 68 5.82 13.10 2.55
C GLU A 68 6.70 12.03 1.88
N ILE A 69 6.97 12.17 0.57
CA ILE A 69 7.62 11.13 -0.25
C ILE A 69 9.04 10.83 0.22
N HIS A 70 9.75 11.83 0.77
CA HIS A 70 11.08 11.62 1.35
C HIS A 70 11.06 10.62 2.51
N ARG A 71 10.00 10.64 3.35
CA ARG A 71 9.84 9.69 4.45
C ARG A 71 9.51 8.30 3.92
N ALA A 72 8.61 8.22 2.94
CA ALA A 72 8.28 6.97 2.28
C ALA A 72 9.52 6.30 1.69
N LEU A 73 10.34 7.04 0.94
CA LEU A 73 11.60 6.55 0.37
C LEU A 73 12.56 6.03 1.45
N LYS A 74 12.75 6.78 2.54
CA LYS A 74 13.61 6.35 3.64
C LYS A 74 13.13 5.03 4.26
N VAL A 75 11.83 4.92 4.54
CA VAL A 75 11.25 3.69 5.10
C VAL A 75 11.40 2.52 4.13
N ILE A 76 11.24 2.75 2.82
CA ILE A 76 11.47 1.74 1.78
C ILE A 76 12.94 1.33 1.72
N GLU A 77 13.89 2.27 1.76
CA GLU A 77 15.33 1.95 1.79
C GLU A 77 15.68 1.07 3.00
N ASP A 78 15.10 1.37 4.17
CA ASP A 78 15.38 0.67 5.41
C ASP A 78 14.76 -0.75 5.46
N HIS A 79 13.58 -0.96 4.86
CA HIS A 79 12.80 -2.20 5.06
C HIS A 79 12.54 -3.00 3.78
N PHE A 80 12.52 -2.36 2.61
CA PHE A 80 12.22 -2.96 1.31
C PHE A 80 13.20 -2.48 0.21
N PRO A 81 14.53 -2.57 0.42
CA PRO A 81 15.51 -2.02 -0.52
C PRO A 81 15.38 -2.60 -1.94
N ALA A 82 14.90 -3.84 -2.04
CA ALA A 82 14.63 -4.50 -3.31
C ALA A 82 13.68 -3.71 -4.23
N LEU A 83 12.74 -2.96 -3.66
CA LEU A 83 11.80 -2.11 -4.40
C LEU A 83 12.49 -0.96 -5.16
N LEU A 84 13.70 -0.59 -4.73
CA LEU A 84 14.51 0.48 -5.32
C LEU A 84 15.62 -0.04 -6.22
N GLU A 85 16.09 -1.26 -5.96
CA GLU A 85 17.30 -1.84 -6.58
C GLU A 85 16.99 -2.81 -7.73
N HIS A 86 15.86 -3.54 -7.69
CA HIS A 86 15.55 -4.52 -8.73
C HIS A 86 15.10 -3.86 -10.04
N ASP A 87 15.66 -4.34 -11.16
CA ASP A 87 15.34 -3.84 -12.50
C ASP A 87 13.88 -4.01 -12.89
N GLU A 88 13.21 -5.06 -12.39
CA GLU A 88 11.78 -5.32 -12.63
C GLU A 88 10.89 -4.28 -11.94
N LEU A 89 11.32 -3.79 -10.77
CA LEU A 89 10.60 -2.82 -9.95
C LEU A 89 11.08 -1.37 -10.17
N GLN A 90 12.00 -1.16 -11.12
CA GLN A 90 12.57 0.16 -11.42
C GLN A 90 11.50 1.20 -11.77
N HIS A 91 10.36 0.79 -12.33
CA HIS A 91 9.23 1.67 -12.62
C HIS A 91 8.64 2.31 -11.34
N ILE A 92 8.63 1.60 -10.21
CA ILE A 92 8.13 2.09 -8.92
C ILE A 92 9.07 3.12 -8.33
N SER A 93 10.37 2.80 -8.28
CA SER A 93 11.39 3.71 -7.77
C SER A 93 11.48 4.99 -8.60
N PHE A 94 11.35 4.88 -9.92
CA PHE A 94 11.24 6.02 -10.82
C PHE A 94 10.01 6.89 -10.49
N ARG A 95 8.83 6.29 -10.33
CA ARG A 95 7.61 7.03 -10.00
C ARG A 95 7.67 7.71 -8.64
N LEU A 96 8.26 7.08 -7.62
CA LEU A 96 8.51 7.69 -6.32
C LEU A 96 9.42 8.92 -6.45
N ARG A 97 10.50 8.83 -7.23
CA ARG A 97 11.40 9.98 -7.48
C ARG A 97 10.69 11.10 -8.24
N CYS A 98 9.87 10.79 -9.24
CA CYS A 98 9.04 11.79 -9.91
C CYS A 98 8.08 12.46 -8.94
N GLN A 99 7.40 11.70 -8.09
CA GLN A 99 6.47 12.26 -7.12
C GLN A 99 7.19 13.15 -6.11
N HIS A 100 8.36 12.73 -5.61
CA HIS A 100 9.17 13.54 -4.71
C HIS A 100 9.57 14.89 -5.34
N PHE A 101 10.01 14.89 -6.60
CA PHE A 101 10.27 16.14 -7.32
C PHE A 101 9.04 17.03 -7.41
N ILE A 102 7.87 16.47 -7.69
CA ILE A 102 6.60 17.22 -7.71
C ILE A 102 6.30 17.85 -6.34
N GLU A 103 6.59 17.16 -5.24
CA GLU A 103 6.43 17.72 -3.88
C GLU A 103 7.43 18.84 -3.58
N ILE A 104 8.68 18.76 -4.07
CA ILE A 104 9.65 19.87 -3.96
C ILE A 104 9.17 21.08 -4.77
N ILE A 105 8.64 20.86 -5.98
CA ILE A 105 8.04 21.95 -6.77
C ILE A 105 6.85 22.57 -6.03
N ARG A 106 6.01 21.74 -5.39
CA ARG A 106 4.86 22.20 -4.61
C ARG A 106 5.26 23.08 -3.41
N SER A 107 6.42 22.84 -2.80
CA SER A 107 6.93 23.65 -1.68
C SER A 107 7.52 25.01 -2.11
N GLY A 108 7.73 25.22 -3.41
CA GLY A 108 8.32 26.44 -3.96
C GLY A 108 9.86 26.48 -3.92
N SER A 109 10.51 25.38 -3.56
CA SER A 109 11.98 25.29 -3.49
C SER A 109 12.60 25.00 -4.86
N GLU A 110 12.71 26.01 -5.73
CA GLU A 110 13.23 25.85 -7.10
C GLU A 110 14.65 25.27 -7.15
N MET A 111 15.56 25.80 -6.33
CA MET A 111 16.95 25.32 -6.29
C MET A 111 17.06 23.85 -5.87
N GLU A 112 16.27 23.45 -4.88
CA GLU A 112 16.20 22.06 -4.43
C GLU A 112 15.65 21.16 -5.54
N ALA A 113 14.63 21.61 -6.26
CA ALA A 113 14.05 20.88 -7.37
C ALA A 113 15.06 20.65 -8.49
N ILE A 114 15.84 21.68 -8.87
CA ILE A 114 16.90 21.58 -9.89
C ILE A 114 17.94 20.54 -9.48
N LEU A 115 18.46 20.64 -8.26
CA LEU A 115 19.47 19.71 -7.74
C LEU A 115 18.93 18.28 -7.68
N TYR A 116 17.67 18.12 -7.24
CA TYR A 116 17.02 16.82 -7.18
C TYR A 116 16.84 16.20 -8.57
N ALA A 117 16.32 16.97 -9.54
CA ALA A 117 16.12 16.49 -10.90
C ALA A 117 17.43 16.04 -11.57
N GLN A 118 18.50 16.82 -11.41
CA GLN A 118 19.82 16.49 -11.96
C GLN A 118 20.39 15.21 -11.35
N LYS A 119 20.10 14.93 -10.08
CA LYS A 119 20.60 13.75 -9.38
C LYS A 119 19.75 12.50 -9.66
N TYR A 120 18.42 12.61 -9.62
CA TYR A 120 17.52 11.45 -9.54
C TYR A 120 16.61 11.25 -10.74
N LEU A 121 16.39 12.26 -11.60
CA LEU A 121 15.45 12.17 -12.73
C LEU A 121 16.13 12.02 -14.09
N LYS A 122 17.43 11.68 -14.13
CA LYS A 122 18.10 11.34 -15.39
C LYS A 122 17.44 10.08 -15.98
N PRO A 123 16.93 10.12 -17.22
CA PRO A 123 16.24 9.00 -17.82
C PRO A 123 17.24 7.88 -18.10
N VAL A 124 17.21 6.83 -17.27
CA VAL A 124 18.02 5.61 -17.47
C VAL A 124 17.46 4.78 -18.61
N ARG A 125 16.13 4.73 -18.73
CA ARG A 125 15.41 4.02 -19.79
C ARG A 125 14.70 4.99 -20.74
N HIS A 126 14.62 4.61 -22.01
CA HIS A 126 13.99 5.44 -23.04
C HIS A 126 12.49 5.67 -22.78
N GLU A 127 11.82 4.67 -22.20
CA GLU A 127 10.39 4.72 -21.84
C GLU A 127 10.05 5.85 -20.86
N PHE A 128 11.00 6.25 -20.01
CA PHE A 128 10.77 7.32 -19.03
C PHE A 128 11.04 8.73 -19.56
N LYS A 129 11.62 8.89 -20.76
CA LYS A 129 12.02 10.21 -21.28
C LYS A 129 10.85 11.20 -21.35
N GLU A 130 9.70 10.75 -21.85
CA GLU A 130 8.52 11.61 -21.98
C GLU A 130 7.96 12.01 -20.61
N GLN A 131 7.90 11.06 -19.67
CA GLN A 131 7.49 11.36 -18.29
C GLN A 131 8.47 12.30 -17.57
N VAL A 132 9.79 12.12 -17.77
CA VAL A 132 10.79 13.05 -17.23
C VAL A 132 10.57 14.45 -17.80
N ARG A 133 10.38 14.59 -19.11
CA ARG A 133 10.12 15.89 -19.75
C ARG A 133 8.87 16.55 -19.18
N GLU A 134 7.79 15.79 -19.05
CA GLU A 134 6.52 16.30 -18.53
C GLU A 134 6.63 16.73 -17.07
N VAL A 135 7.21 15.90 -16.20
CA VAL A 135 7.40 16.19 -14.78
C VAL A 135 8.31 17.39 -14.59
N THR A 136 9.46 17.41 -15.27
CA THR A 136 10.43 18.52 -15.14
C THR A 136 9.90 19.83 -15.72
N SER A 137 8.96 19.80 -16.66
CA SER A 137 8.35 21.02 -17.21
C SER A 137 7.63 21.88 -16.15
N LEU A 138 7.21 21.28 -15.02
CA LEU A 138 6.53 21.98 -13.94
C LEU A 138 7.37 23.13 -13.36
N ILE A 139 8.70 23.03 -13.40
CA ILE A 139 9.60 24.08 -12.88
C ILE A 139 9.59 25.35 -13.73
N ALA A 140 9.15 25.27 -14.99
CA ALA A 140 9.09 26.42 -15.89
C ALA A 140 7.90 27.34 -15.61
N TYR A 141 6.97 26.94 -14.75
CA TYR A 141 5.76 27.69 -14.43
C TYR A 141 5.86 28.31 -13.04
N SER A 142 5.51 29.60 -12.94
CA SER A 142 5.44 30.29 -11.64
C SER A 142 4.38 29.69 -10.71
N ASP A 143 3.26 29.21 -11.29
CA ASP A 143 2.26 28.42 -10.59
C ASP A 143 2.10 27.04 -11.29
N PRO A 144 2.63 25.97 -10.70
CA PRO A 144 2.50 24.61 -11.23
C PRO A 144 1.04 24.14 -11.43
N PHE A 145 0.06 24.68 -10.70
CA PHE A 145 -1.36 24.33 -10.86
C PHE A 145 -2.00 24.93 -12.11
N GLN A 146 -1.39 25.95 -12.71
CA GLN A 146 -1.80 26.53 -13.98
C GLN A 146 -1.07 25.92 -15.18
N SER A 147 -0.15 24.99 -14.95
CA SER A 147 0.60 24.33 -16.01
C SER A 147 -0.28 23.42 -16.88
N GLN A 148 0.17 23.13 -18.10
CA GLN A 148 -0.42 22.08 -18.93
C GLN A 148 -0.36 20.70 -18.22
N SER A 149 0.63 20.51 -17.36
CA SER A 149 0.87 19.30 -16.59
C SER A 149 0.23 19.32 -15.19
N LYS A 150 -0.76 20.20 -14.94
CA LYS A 150 -1.43 20.34 -13.62
C LYS A 150 -2.03 19.03 -13.08
N HIS A 151 -2.38 18.09 -13.95
CA HIS A 151 -2.89 16.78 -13.54
C HIS A 151 -1.87 15.98 -12.70
N LEU A 152 -0.57 16.24 -12.89
CA LEU A 152 0.51 15.67 -12.08
C LEU A 152 0.46 16.12 -10.61
N MET A 153 -0.22 17.23 -10.32
CA MET A 153 -0.33 17.78 -8.97
C MET A 153 -1.54 17.24 -8.18
N SER A 154 -2.29 16.29 -8.72
CA SER A 154 -3.52 15.78 -8.11
C SER A 154 -3.28 14.83 -6.94
N GLN A 155 -4.20 14.82 -5.97
CA GLN A 155 -4.23 13.81 -4.90
C GLN A 155 -4.39 12.39 -5.48
N GLN A 156 -5.25 12.23 -6.50
CA GLN A 156 -5.47 10.95 -7.16
C GLN A 156 -4.17 10.31 -7.67
N ARG A 157 -3.19 11.11 -8.10
CA ARG A 157 -1.89 10.61 -8.50
C ARG A 157 -1.12 9.97 -7.33
N ARG A 158 -1.14 10.61 -6.16
CA ARG A 158 -0.53 10.09 -4.93
C ARG A 158 -1.22 8.81 -4.49
N ASP A 159 -2.54 8.78 -4.51
CA ASP A 159 -3.32 7.60 -4.10
C ASP A 159 -3.00 6.37 -4.98
N ARG A 160 -2.90 6.58 -6.31
CA ARG A 160 -2.49 5.51 -7.24
C ARG A 160 -1.06 5.03 -6.99
N LEU A 161 -0.13 5.96 -6.75
CA LEU A 161 1.26 5.58 -6.43
C LEU A 161 1.33 4.81 -5.11
N ALA A 162 0.58 5.22 -4.09
CA ALA A 162 0.53 4.56 -2.80
C ALA A 162 -0.02 3.12 -2.94
N HIS A 163 -1.05 2.93 -3.78
CA HIS A 163 -1.59 1.61 -4.09
C HIS A 163 -0.59 0.72 -4.83
N GLU A 164 0.11 1.23 -5.84
CA GLU A 164 1.10 0.44 -6.58
C GLU A 164 2.29 0.03 -5.72
N VAL A 165 2.79 0.94 -4.87
CA VAL A 165 3.85 0.63 -3.90
C VAL A 165 3.37 -0.45 -2.94
N ASN A 166 2.12 -0.36 -2.47
CA ASN A 166 1.53 -1.39 -1.62
C ASN A 166 1.50 -2.75 -2.31
N CYS A 167 0.96 -2.84 -3.53
CA CYS A 167 0.92 -4.09 -4.30
C CYS A 167 2.31 -4.70 -4.47
N ALA A 168 3.29 -3.91 -4.85
CA ALA A 168 4.64 -4.42 -5.06
C ALA A 168 5.34 -4.89 -3.78
N ILE A 169 5.04 -4.28 -2.63
CA ILE A 169 5.52 -4.78 -1.34
C ILE A 169 4.84 -6.12 -1.00
N LEU A 170 3.54 -6.26 -1.28
CA LEU A 170 2.84 -7.53 -1.08
C LEU A 170 3.42 -8.64 -1.97
N ASP A 171 3.65 -8.33 -3.24
CA ASP A 171 4.25 -9.25 -4.23
C ASP A 171 5.64 -9.72 -3.79
N LEU A 172 6.50 -8.79 -3.33
CA LEU A 172 7.86 -9.09 -2.89
C LEU A 172 7.90 -10.11 -1.73
N HIS A 173 6.89 -10.08 -0.87
CA HIS A 173 6.77 -10.98 0.28
C HIS A 173 5.91 -12.23 -0.01
N CYS A 174 5.55 -12.47 -1.28
CA CYS A 174 4.63 -13.53 -1.70
C CYS A 174 3.32 -13.51 -0.90
N LEU A 175 2.91 -12.31 -0.48
CA LEU A 175 1.64 -12.11 0.19
C LEU A 175 0.55 -12.07 -0.88
N SER A 176 -0.62 -12.60 -0.55
CA SER A 176 -1.72 -12.63 -1.49
C SER A 176 -2.23 -11.22 -1.77
N ASP A 177 -2.71 -10.96 -2.97
CA ASP A 177 -3.50 -9.75 -3.31
C ASP A 177 -4.85 -9.68 -2.59
N GLU A 178 -5.20 -10.73 -1.86
CA GLU A 178 -6.49 -10.92 -1.22
C GLU A 178 -6.24 -11.35 0.21
N SER A 179 -6.87 -10.65 1.13
CA SER A 179 -6.89 -11.00 2.54
C SER A 179 -7.51 -12.38 2.77
N THR A 180 -7.19 -12.99 3.92
CA THR A 180 -7.71 -14.30 4.30
C THR A 180 -9.24 -14.29 4.37
N ILE A 181 -9.85 -13.20 4.83
CA ILE A 181 -11.31 -13.09 4.94
C ILE A 181 -12.00 -13.07 3.57
N GLU A 182 -11.40 -12.43 2.56
CA GLU A 182 -11.92 -12.42 1.18
C GLU A 182 -11.86 -13.83 0.57
N LYS A 183 -10.80 -14.59 0.87
CA LYS A 183 -10.69 -16.00 0.46
C LYS A 183 -11.78 -16.86 1.10
N VAL A 184 -11.98 -16.72 2.41
CA VAL A 184 -13.03 -17.45 3.15
C VAL A 184 -14.41 -17.08 2.61
N GLN A 185 -14.66 -15.80 2.32
CA GLN A 185 -15.92 -15.34 1.74
C GLN A 185 -16.19 -15.98 0.37
N ARG A 186 -15.18 -16.07 -0.52
CA ARG A 186 -15.34 -16.75 -1.81
C ARG A 186 -15.61 -18.23 -1.66
N GLN A 187 -14.88 -18.91 -0.76
CA GLN A 187 -15.10 -20.33 -0.49
C GLN A 187 -16.53 -20.57 0.03
N TYR A 188 -17.00 -19.73 0.96
CA TYR A 188 -18.37 -19.79 1.46
C TYR A 188 -19.41 -19.60 0.35
N ALA A 189 -19.21 -18.63 -0.55
CA ALA A 189 -20.11 -18.40 -1.68
C ALA A 189 -20.19 -19.61 -2.63
N VAL A 190 -19.06 -20.27 -2.91
CA VAL A 190 -19.05 -21.48 -3.74
C VAL A 190 -19.76 -22.65 -3.05
N VAL A 191 -19.49 -22.87 -1.76
CA VAL A 191 -20.10 -23.98 -1.01
C VAL A 191 -21.62 -23.81 -0.91
N THR A 192 -22.09 -22.58 -0.70
CA THR A 192 -23.54 -22.30 -0.62
C THR A 192 -24.25 -22.55 -1.95
N ASP A 193 -23.69 -22.08 -3.07
CA ASP A 193 -24.22 -22.35 -4.41
C ASP A 193 -24.26 -23.87 -4.73
N GLU A 194 -23.23 -24.63 -4.34
CA GLU A 194 -23.22 -26.08 -4.53
C GLU A 194 -24.25 -26.81 -3.66
N LEU A 195 -24.43 -26.40 -2.41
CA LEU A 195 -25.47 -26.96 -1.53
C LEU A 195 -26.87 -26.71 -2.07
N GLU A 196 -27.14 -25.50 -2.58
CA GLU A 196 -28.42 -25.19 -3.23
C GLU A 196 -28.67 -26.07 -4.46
N ARG A 197 -27.64 -26.33 -5.27
CA ARG A 197 -27.74 -27.23 -6.45
C ARG A 197 -28.03 -28.68 -6.06
N ILE A 198 -27.44 -29.16 -4.97
CA ILE A 198 -27.69 -30.52 -4.45
C ILE A 198 -29.13 -30.62 -3.94
N ASP A 199 -29.59 -29.67 -3.14
CA ASP A 199 -30.96 -29.61 -2.63
C ASP A 199 -32.00 -29.59 -3.77
N ILE A 200 -31.71 -28.90 -4.87
CA ILE A 200 -32.56 -28.87 -6.06
C ILE A 200 -32.58 -30.23 -6.78
N LYS A 201 -31.47 -30.96 -6.82
CA LYS A 201 -31.39 -32.30 -7.45
C LYS A 201 -32.13 -33.34 -6.62
N GLU A 202 -32.03 -33.29 -5.29
CA GLU A 202 -32.76 -34.21 -4.40
C GLU A 202 -34.27 -34.00 -4.49
N LYS A 203 -34.74 -32.75 -4.53
CA LYS A 203 -36.17 -32.43 -4.71
C LYS A 203 -36.74 -32.80 -6.08
N LYS A 204 -35.90 -32.94 -7.12
CA LYS A 204 -36.33 -33.40 -8.46
C LYS A 204 -36.31 -34.93 -8.61
N SER A 205 -35.70 -35.63 -7.65
CA SER A 205 -35.54 -37.09 -7.68
C SER A 205 -36.52 -37.82 -6.74
N ALA A 206 -37.33 -37.07 -5.98
CA ALA A 206 -38.43 -37.54 -5.14
C ALA A 206 -39.78 -37.23 -5.78
#